data_AF-A0A533XLH8-F1
#
_entry.id   AF-A0A533XLH8-F1
#
_cell.length_a   1.000
_cell.length_b   1.000
_cell.length_c   1.000
_cell.angle_alpha   90.00
_cell.angle_beta   90.00
_cell.angle_gamma   90.00
#
_symmetry.space_group_name_H-M   'P 1'
#
loop_
_entity.id
_entity.type
_entity.pdbx_description
1 polymer ?
#
loop_
_entity_poly.entity_id
_entity_poly.type
_entity_poly.pdbx_seq_one_letter_code
_entity_poly.pdbx_strand_id
1 'polypeptide(L)'
;MAEGIVRFQNVALGYDGVPVLEGLAFDVNRGDFLALVGPNGCGKSTILKGMAGILEPLRGCISREIDGSPVRFGYVPQRETIEMVFPLTVFQVALMGTYGRVGPGRPVTHAKRELVRGCLDDVGLGDLQRKPFPALSGGQRQRVLIAQTVAEGLTLNFPQHRATFEANLKAFMAQLDAKIQEWKVMARPLRGVKFGSYHQDFTYFADRFGMEYGGT
;
A
#
# COMPACT_ATOMS: atom_id res chain seq x y z
N MET A 1 -23.30 13.61 -2.00
CA MET A 1 -23.46 12.69 -0.86
C MET A 1 -22.24 11.78 -0.86
N ALA A 2 -21.65 11.48 0.31
CA ALA A 2 -20.48 10.61 0.38
C ALA A 2 -20.87 9.20 -0.09
N GLU A 3 -20.19 8.71 -1.11
CA GLU A 3 -20.50 7.42 -1.74
C GLU A 3 -19.56 6.36 -1.15
N GLY A 4 -20.14 5.39 -0.45
CA GLY A 4 -19.39 4.34 0.23
C GLY A 4 -18.78 3.36 -0.76
N ILE A 5 -17.45 3.28 -0.80
CA ILE A 5 -16.69 2.38 -1.69
C ILE A 5 -16.40 1.03 -1.05
N VAL A 6 -16.36 0.98 0.29
CA VAL A 6 -16.26 -0.25 1.08
C VAL A 6 -17.15 -0.11 2.30
N ARG A 7 -17.95 -1.13 2.59
CA ARG A 7 -18.83 -1.15 3.76
C ARG A 7 -18.71 -2.47 4.50
N PHE A 8 -18.46 -2.38 5.80
CA PHE A 8 -18.42 -3.51 6.73
C PHE A 8 -19.72 -3.56 7.51
N GLN A 9 -20.39 -4.72 7.49
CA GLN A 9 -21.64 -4.95 8.22
C GLN A 9 -21.50 -6.13 9.18
N ASN A 10 -21.26 -5.81 10.46
CA ASN A 10 -21.09 -6.78 11.56
C ASN A 10 -20.10 -7.90 11.21
N VAL A 11 -18.94 -7.50 10.69
CA VAL A 11 -17.98 -8.41 10.09
C VAL A 11 -17.08 -9.03 11.15
N ALA A 12 -16.88 -10.35 11.04
CA ALA A 12 -15.80 -11.06 11.70
C ALA A 12 -14.74 -11.45 10.67
N LEU A 13 -13.48 -11.14 10.95
CA LEU A 13 -12.34 -11.50 10.12
C LEU A 13 -11.35 -12.34 10.91
N GLY A 14 -10.80 -13.35 10.27
CA GLY A 14 -9.89 -14.29 10.93
C GLY A 14 -9.28 -15.28 9.95
N TYR A 15 -8.52 -16.23 10.48
CA TYR A 15 -7.78 -17.22 9.71
C TYR A 15 -8.18 -18.62 10.15
N ASP A 16 -8.28 -19.56 9.22
CA ASP A 16 -8.61 -20.97 9.49
C ASP A 16 -9.87 -21.15 10.37
N GLY A 17 -10.87 -20.28 10.17
CA GLY A 17 -12.12 -20.27 10.94
C GLY A 17 -12.03 -19.61 12.32
N VAL A 18 -10.83 -19.19 12.76
CA VAL A 18 -10.62 -18.54 14.06
C VAL A 18 -10.68 -17.01 13.89
N PRO A 19 -11.66 -16.33 14.52
CA PRO A 19 -11.80 -14.88 14.43
C PRO A 19 -10.66 -14.15 15.14
N VAL A 20 -10.09 -13.15 14.47
CA VAL A 20 -9.11 -12.20 15.00
C VAL A 20 -9.80 -10.87 15.35
N LEU A 21 -10.83 -10.51 14.60
CA LEU A 21 -11.66 -9.33 14.79
C LEU A 21 -13.12 -9.72 14.68
N GLU A 22 -13.97 -9.12 15.50
CA GLU A 22 -15.42 -9.35 15.50
C GLU A 22 -16.18 -8.03 15.59
N GLY A 23 -17.39 -8.00 15.03
CA GLY A 23 -18.30 -6.85 15.14
C GLY A 23 -17.87 -5.61 14.36
N LEU A 24 -17.03 -5.75 13.33
CA LEU A 24 -16.60 -4.60 12.53
C LEU A 24 -17.78 -4.01 11.75
N ALA A 25 -18.10 -2.74 11.99
CA ALA A 25 -19.16 -2.01 11.29
C ALA A 25 -18.72 -0.57 11.01
N PHE A 26 -18.32 -0.31 9.76
CA PHE A 26 -17.88 1.01 9.31
C PHE A 26 -17.93 1.11 7.78
N ASP A 27 -17.98 2.35 7.29
CA ASP A 27 -17.97 2.69 5.87
C ASP A 27 -16.69 3.46 5.53
N VAL A 28 -16.14 3.20 4.34
CA VAL A 28 -15.08 3.99 3.72
C VAL A 28 -15.65 4.59 2.45
N ASN A 29 -15.56 5.90 2.33
CA ASN A 29 -16.12 6.66 1.23
C ASN A 29 -15.06 7.00 0.18
N ARG A 30 -15.54 7.35 -1.01
CA ARG A 30 -14.68 7.81 -2.09
C ARG A 30 -13.93 9.08 -1.68
N GLY A 31 -12.60 9.03 -1.79
CA GLY A 31 -11.72 10.16 -1.45
C GLY A 31 -11.24 10.17 0.00
N ASP A 32 -11.66 9.20 0.82
CA ASP A 32 -11.18 9.09 2.20
C ASP A 32 -9.68 8.74 2.23
N PHE A 33 -8.95 9.41 3.12
CA PHE A 33 -7.57 9.06 3.48
C PHE A 33 -7.58 8.45 4.89
N LEU A 34 -7.68 7.12 4.95
CA LEU A 34 -7.82 6.38 6.21
C LEU A 34 -6.45 5.93 6.75
N ALA A 35 -6.23 6.13 8.05
CA ALA A 35 -5.10 5.56 8.78
C ALA A 35 -5.61 4.60 9.87
N LEU A 36 -5.09 3.38 9.89
CA LEU A 36 -5.36 2.41 10.95
C LEU A 36 -4.21 2.44 11.97
N VAL A 37 -4.54 2.75 13.23
CA VAL A 37 -3.56 2.87 14.32
C VAL A 37 -3.93 1.88 15.42
N GLY A 38 -2.92 1.19 15.97
CA GLY A 38 -3.09 0.20 17.01
C GLY A 38 -1.83 -0.67 17.17
N PRO A 39 -1.73 -1.47 18.23
CA PRO A 39 -0.56 -2.31 18.48
C PRO A 39 -0.39 -3.42 17.43
N ASN A 40 0.79 -4.02 17.40
CA ASN A 40 1.08 -5.19 16.57
C ASN A 40 0.18 -6.35 16.98
N GLY A 41 -0.33 -7.08 16.00
CA GLY A 41 -1.28 -8.16 16.23
C GLY A 41 -2.73 -7.71 16.45
N CYS A 42 -3.03 -6.40 16.56
CA CYS A 42 -4.42 -5.92 16.77
C CYS A 42 -5.34 -6.04 15.53
N GLY A 43 -4.88 -6.68 14.45
CA GLY A 43 -5.69 -6.95 13.28
C GLY A 43 -5.70 -5.85 12.19
N LYS A 44 -4.83 -4.82 12.25
CA LYS A 44 -4.76 -3.77 11.20
C LYS A 44 -4.62 -4.36 9.79
N SER A 45 -3.64 -5.23 9.61
CA SER A 45 -3.40 -5.90 8.32
C SER A 45 -4.54 -6.84 7.95
N THR A 46 -5.26 -7.39 8.93
CA THR A 46 -6.47 -8.20 8.72
C THR A 46 -7.61 -7.35 8.16
N ILE A 47 -7.85 -6.15 8.69
CA ILE A 47 -8.83 -5.19 8.16
C ILE A 47 -8.48 -4.81 6.73
N LEU A 48 -7.22 -4.44 6.46
CA LEU A 48 -6.77 -4.05 5.12
C LEU A 48 -6.94 -5.18 4.09
N LYS A 49 -6.65 -6.43 4.48
CA LYS A 49 -6.88 -7.60 3.62
C LYS A 49 -8.38 -7.83 3.36
N GLY A 50 -9.23 -7.59 4.35
CA GLY A 50 -10.69 -7.63 4.21
C GLY A 50 -11.19 -6.59 3.22
N MET A 51 -10.72 -5.35 3.34
CA MET A 51 -11.02 -4.26 2.40
C MET A 51 -10.59 -4.60 0.98
N ALA A 52 -9.37 -5.13 0.83
CA ALA A 52 -8.79 -5.49 -0.47
C ALA A 52 -9.41 -6.74 -1.12
N GLY A 53 -10.28 -7.47 -0.43
CA GLY A 53 -10.84 -8.74 -0.93
C GLY A 53 -9.85 -9.90 -0.95
N ILE A 54 -8.76 -9.79 -0.19
CA ILE A 54 -7.76 -10.86 -0.01
C ILE A 54 -8.21 -11.82 1.08
N LEU A 55 -8.94 -11.31 2.08
CA LEU A 55 -9.50 -12.09 3.17
C LEU A 55 -11.02 -11.94 3.16
N GLU A 56 -11.72 -13.06 2.98
CA GLU A 56 -13.17 -13.08 3.07
C GLU A 56 -13.63 -13.13 4.54
N PRO A 57 -14.80 -12.54 4.86
CA PRO A 57 -15.32 -12.53 6.22
C PRO A 57 -15.72 -13.94 6.66
N LEU A 58 -15.46 -14.26 7.93
CA LEU A 58 -15.97 -15.47 8.58
C LEU A 58 -17.47 -15.32 8.91
N ARG A 59 -17.90 -14.09 9.22
CA ARG A 59 -19.29 -13.70 9.47
C ARG A 59 -19.51 -12.26 9.02
N GLY A 60 -20.77 -11.89 8.75
CA GLY A 60 -21.14 -10.56 8.26
C GLY A 60 -20.87 -10.39 6.77
N CYS A 61 -20.90 -9.14 6.29
CA CYS A 61 -20.73 -8.81 4.87
C CYS A 61 -19.76 -7.65 4.66
N ILE A 62 -18.89 -7.75 3.65
CA ILE A 62 -18.06 -6.66 3.15
C ILE A 62 -18.48 -6.36 1.71
N SER A 63 -19.09 -5.20 1.45
CA SER A 63 -19.34 -4.74 0.08
C SER A 63 -18.19 -3.86 -0.42
N ARG A 64 -17.92 -3.93 -1.73
CA ARG A 64 -16.76 -3.31 -2.41
C ARG A 64 -17.20 -2.79 -3.77
N GLU A 65 -18.10 -1.82 -3.79
CA GLU A 65 -18.77 -1.36 -5.00
C GLU A 65 -19.00 0.15 -5.00
N ILE A 66 -19.10 0.72 -6.20
CA ILE A 66 -19.48 2.12 -6.48
C ILE A 66 -20.62 2.04 -7.49
N ASP A 67 -21.78 2.62 -7.19
CA ASP A 67 -22.98 2.54 -8.03
C ASP A 67 -23.29 1.12 -8.56
N GLY A 68 -23.12 0.09 -7.72
CA GLY A 68 -23.33 -1.33 -8.07
C GLY A 68 -22.26 -1.96 -8.96
N SER A 69 -21.17 -1.24 -9.23
CA SER A 69 -20.01 -1.74 -9.97
C SER A 69 -18.88 -2.13 -9.03
N PRO A 70 -18.26 -3.32 -9.18
CA PRO A 70 -17.22 -3.80 -8.27
C PRO A 70 -15.95 -2.93 -8.36
N VAL A 71 -15.39 -2.57 -7.21
CA VAL A 71 -14.14 -1.81 -7.11
C VAL A 71 -12.96 -2.76 -6.96
N ARG A 72 -11.88 -2.49 -7.70
CA ARG A 72 -10.59 -3.17 -7.51
C ARG A 72 -9.68 -2.32 -6.64
N PHE A 73 -9.15 -2.93 -5.59
CA PHE A 73 -8.20 -2.29 -4.68
C PHE A 73 -6.78 -2.72 -4.99
N GLY A 74 -5.87 -1.75 -5.02
CA GLY A 74 -4.45 -2.02 -4.94
C GLY A 74 -4.04 -2.28 -3.48
N TYR A 75 -3.33 -3.37 -3.22
CA TYR A 75 -2.83 -3.70 -1.89
C TYR A 75 -1.31 -3.79 -1.89
N VAL A 76 -0.67 -2.98 -1.05
CA VAL A 76 0.77 -3.04 -0.79
C VAL A 76 0.99 -3.78 0.52
N PRO A 77 1.55 -5.01 0.51
CA PRO A 77 1.77 -5.76 1.73
C PRO A 77 2.82 -5.08 2.62
N GLN A 78 2.63 -5.16 3.94
CA GLN A 78 3.53 -4.64 4.97
C GLN A 78 4.90 -5.34 5.03
N ARG A 79 5.23 -6.28 4.12
CA ARG A 79 6.45 -7.07 4.23
C ARG A 79 7.69 -6.23 3.91
N GLU A 80 8.40 -5.82 4.96
CA GLU A 80 9.80 -5.38 4.89
C GLU A 80 10.74 -6.49 4.38
N THR A 81 10.30 -7.75 4.45
CA THR A 81 10.92 -8.91 3.81
C THR A 81 10.10 -9.33 2.59
N ILE A 82 10.28 -8.61 1.49
CA ILE A 82 10.65 -9.35 0.28
C ILE A 82 11.93 -10.05 0.71
N GLU A 83 11.86 -11.31 1.12
CA GLU A 83 13.05 -12.15 1.21
C GLU A 83 13.84 -11.84 -0.05
N MET A 84 15.06 -11.34 0.13
CA MET A 84 15.89 -10.70 -0.88
C MET A 84 16.34 -11.72 -1.93
N VAL A 85 15.38 -12.29 -2.63
CA VAL A 85 15.54 -13.26 -3.68
C VAL A 85 15.83 -12.41 -4.91
N PHE A 86 17.14 -12.27 -5.16
CA PHE A 86 17.79 -11.61 -6.29
C PHE A 86 18.06 -10.10 -6.19
N PRO A 87 19.24 -9.65 -6.69
CA PRO A 87 19.58 -8.24 -6.84
C PRO A 87 18.76 -7.62 -8.00
N LEU A 88 17.44 -7.53 -7.81
CA LEU A 88 16.54 -6.92 -8.76
C LEU A 88 16.70 -5.40 -8.73
N THR A 89 16.59 -4.78 -9.90
CA THR A 89 16.50 -3.33 -10.02
C THR A 89 15.11 -2.84 -9.64
N VAL A 90 15.01 -1.54 -9.33
CA VAL A 90 13.73 -0.85 -9.11
C VAL A 90 12.73 -1.12 -10.24
N PHE A 91 13.19 -1.04 -11.50
CA PHE A 91 12.37 -1.34 -12.66
C PHE A 91 11.86 -2.78 -12.65
N GLN A 92 12.72 -3.75 -12.33
CA GLN A 92 12.33 -5.17 -12.31
C GLN A 92 11.27 -5.45 -11.24
N VAL A 93 11.41 -4.86 -10.04
CA VAL A 93 10.41 -5.01 -8.98
C VAL A 93 9.07 -4.40 -9.39
N ALA A 94 9.06 -3.18 -9.95
CA ALA A 94 7.82 -2.57 -10.44
C ALA A 94 7.20 -3.37 -11.61
N LEU A 95 8.04 -3.92 -12.49
CA LEU A 95 7.61 -4.73 -13.64
C LEU A 95 6.87 -5.99 -13.19
N MET A 96 7.20 -6.55 -12.02
CA MET A 96 6.54 -7.73 -11.45
C MET A 96 5.02 -7.56 -11.32
N GLY A 97 4.52 -6.34 -11.13
CA GLY A 97 3.08 -6.04 -11.12
C GLY A 97 2.37 -6.38 -12.43
N THR A 98 3.09 -6.37 -13.56
CA THR A 98 2.52 -6.64 -14.90
C THR A 98 2.47 -8.13 -15.27
N TYR A 99 3.00 -9.01 -14.40
CA TYR A 99 3.08 -10.45 -14.65
C TYR A 99 1.81 -11.22 -14.30
N GLY A 100 0.77 -10.55 -13.77
CA GLY A 100 -0.57 -11.12 -13.56
C GLY A 100 -1.08 -11.80 -14.83
N ARG A 101 -0.80 -13.10 -14.97
CA ARG A 101 -1.01 -13.98 -16.12
C ARG A 101 -0.27 -13.61 -17.42
N VAL A 102 1.02 -13.30 -17.35
CA VAL A 102 1.88 -13.65 -18.49
C VAL A 102 1.97 -15.18 -18.47
N GLY A 103 1.28 -15.87 -19.38
CA GLY A 103 1.34 -17.33 -19.47
C GLY A 103 2.79 -17.82 -19.45
N PRO A 104 3.09 -19.01 -18.89
CA PRO A 104 4.46 -19.49 -18.75
C PRO A 104 5.24 -19.31 -20.06
N GLY A 105 6.42 -18.68 -19.98
CA GLY A 105 7.31 -18.48 -21.13
C GLY A 105 6.98 -17.31 -22.07
N ARG A 106 5.95 -16.48 -21.81
CA ARG A 106 5.70 -15.28 -22.63
C ARG A 106 6.55 -14.09 -22.17
N PRO A 107 7.21 -13.35 -23.08
CA PRO A 107 7.96 -12.15 -22.72
C PRO A 107 7.01 -10.97 -22.38
N VAL A 108 7.46 -10.09 -21.48
CA VAL A 108 6.77 -8.82 -21.21
C VAL A 108 6.88 -7.90 -22.42
N THR A 109 5.75 -7.43 -22.93
CA THR A 109 5.68 -6.57 -24.13
C THR A 109 6.30 -5.20 -23.90
N HIS A 110 6.72 -4.53 -24.99
CA HIS A 110 7.22 -3.16 -24.94
C HIS A 110 6.22 -2.20 -24.27
N ALA A 111 4.93 -2.33 -24.60
CA ALA A 111 3.87 -1.53 -24.01
C ALA A 111 3.80 -1.64 -22.48
N LYS A 112 3.95 -2.85 -21.92
CA LYS A 112 3.99 -3.06 -20.47
C LYS A 112 5.24 -2.44 -19.82
N ARG A 113 6.38 -2.48 -20.51
CA ARG A 113 7.62 -1.83 -20.03
C ARG A 113 7.47 -0.31 -19.97
N GLU A 114 6.91 0.31 -21.01
CA GLU A 114 6.63 1.75 -21.02
C GLU A 114 5.63 2.15 -19.94
N LEU A 115 4.59 1.34 -19.73
CA LEU A 115 3.62 1.56 -18.65
C LEU A 115 4.33 1.61 -17.28
N VAL A 116 5.20 0.64 -17.01
CA VAL A 116 5.96 0.58 -15.74
C VAL A 116 6.92 1.75 -15.59
N ARG A 117 7.54 2.21 -16.68
CA ARG A 117 8.38 3.43 -16.67
C ARG A 117 7.56 4.64 -16.25
N GLY A 118 6.39 4.84 -16.88
CA GLY A 118 5.46 5.91 -16.50
C GLY A 118 5.06 5.83 -15.03
N CYS A 119 4.71 4.65 -14.53
CA CYS A 119 4.37 4.47 -13.11
C CYS A 119 5.55 4.81 -12.17
N LEU A 120 6.79 4.53 -12.58
CA LEU A 120 7.98 4.88 -11.80
C LEU A 120 8.27 6.38 -11.84
N ASP A 121 8.01 7.03 -12.96
CA ASP A 121 8.12 8.49 -13.09
C ASP A 121 7.07 9.20 -12.24
N ASP A 122 5.82 8.70 -12.22
CA ASP A 122 4.71 9.25 -11.42
C ASP A 122 5.00 9.24 -9.91
N VAL A 123 5.76 8.25 -9.43
CA VAL A 123 6.17 8.15 -8.01
C VAL A 123 7.52 8.85 -7.74
N GLY A 124 8.11 9.50 -8.74
CA GLY A 124 9.36 10.24 -8.65
C GLY A 124 10.62 9.36 -8.56
N LEU A 125 10.60 8.18 -9.17
CA LEU A 125 11.69 7.20 -9.15
C LEU A 125 12.27 6.89 -10.54
N GLY A 126 11.98 7.72 -11.54
CA GLY A 126 12.46 7.57 -12.92
C GLY A 126 13.98 7.40 -13.04
N ASP A 127 14.73 8.25 -12.36
CA ASP A 127 16.20 8.21 -12.40
C ASP A 127 16.79 7.01 -11.64
N LEU A 128 15.99 6.37 -10.77
CA LEU A 128 16.42 5.27 -9.91
C LEU A 128 16.04 3.90 -10.48
N GLN A 129 15.41 3.85 -11.66
CA GLN A 129 14.92 2.61 -12.29
C GLN A 129 15.98 1.50 -12.41
N ARG A 130 17.25 1.85 -12.60
CA ARG A 130 18.37 0.89 -12.73
C ARG A 130 19.05 0.54 -11.40
N LYS A 131 18.75 1.28 -10.32
CA LYS A 131 19.38 1.08 -9.02
C LYS A 131 18.92 -0.26 -8.43
N PRO A 132 19.79 -0.99 -7.71
CA PRO A 132 19.37 -2.16 -6.94
C PRO A 132 18.29 -1.78 -5.93
N PHE A 133 17.19 -2.54 -5.88
CA PHE A 133 16.07 -2.30 -4.96
C PHE A 133 16.50 -2.25 -3.48
N PRO A 134 17.41 -3.12 -2.98
CA PRO A 134 17.88 -3.05 -1.60
C PRO A 134 18.62 -1.74 -1.26
N ALA A 135 19.18 -1.04 -2.25
CA ALA A 135 19.92 0.22 -2.05
C ALA A 135 19.01 1.46 -1.93
N LEU A 136 17.68 1.27 -1.95
CA LEU A 136 16.69 2.33 -1.72
C LEU A 136 16.42 2.56 -0.23
N SER A 137 16.06 3.81 0.12
CA SER A 137 15.50 4.12 1.44
C SER A 137 14.13 3.48 1.64
N GLY A 138 13.66 3.32 2.88
CA GLY A 138 12.34 2.72 3.16
C GLY A 138 11.19 3.41 2.42
N GLY A 139 11.20 4.76 2.36
CA GLY A 139 10.20 5.52 1.62
C GLY A 139 10.28 5.34 0.10
N GLN A 140 11.49 5.21 -0.45
CA GLN A 140 11.68 4.88 -1.87
C GLN A 140 11.18 3.46 -2.16
N ARG A 141 11.51 2.48 -1.32
CA ARG A 141 11.00 1.10 -1.46
C ARG A 141 9.47 1.07 -1.47
N GLN A 142 8.82 1.77 -0.55
CA GLN A 142 7.36 1.88 -0.52
C GLN A 142 6.80 2.47 -1.82
N ARG A 143 7.42 3.51 -2.37
CA ARG A 143 7.01 4.12 -3.65
C ARG A 143 7.17 3.17 -4.84
N VAL A 144 8.20 2.32 -4.85
CA VAL A 144 8.33 1.24 -5.85
C VAL A 144 7.18 0.24 -5.76
N LEU A 145 6.83 -0.19 -4.55
CA LEU A 145 5.72 -1.13 -4.34
C LEU A 145 4.38 -0.51 -4.74
N ILE A 146 4.18 0.80 -4.49
CA ILE A 146 3.02 1.53 -5.00
C ILE A 146 3.01 1.46 -6.53
N ALA A 147 4.10 1.87 -7.21
CA ALA A 147 4.20 1.81 -8.67
C ALA A 147 3.95 0.41 -9.23
N GLN A 148 4.40 -0.64 -8.54
CA GLN A 148 4.13 -2.04 -8.88
C GLN A 148 2.62 -2.35 -8.85
N THR A 149 1.94 -2.01 -7.75
CA THR A 149 0.49 -2.23 -7.60
C THR A 149 -0.33 -1.40 -8.59
N VAL A 150 0.13 -0.19 -8.92
CA VAL A 150 -0.45 0.63 -9.98
C VAL A 150 -0.34 -0.07 -11.34
N ALA A 151 0.86 -0.53 -11.67
CA ALA A 151 1.13 -1.20 -12.94
C ALA A 151 0.30 -2.49 -13.08
N GLU A 152 0.11 -3.22 -11.99
CA GLU A 152 -0.79 -4.36 -11.91
C GLU A 152 -2.24 -3.97 -12.20
N GLY A 153 -2.78 -2.96 -11.50
CA GLY A 153 -4.16 -2.47 -11.69
C GLY A 153 -4.42 -2.02 -13.13
N LEU A 154 -3.49 -1.27 -13.72
CA LEU A 154 -3.58 -0.82 -15.12
C LEU A 154 -3.47 -1.97 -16.13
N THR A 155 -2.69 -3.01 -15.81
CA THR A 155 -2.56 -4.21 -16.66
C THR A 155 -3.80 -5.10 -16.59
N LEU A 156 -4.50 -5.13 -15.45
CA LEU A 156 -5.50 -6.16 -15.15
C LEU A 156 -6.91 -5.95 -15.71
N ASN A 157 -7.30 -4.82 -16.33
CA ASN A 157 -8.45 -4.76 -17.28
C ASN A 157 -8.92 -3.39 -17.84
N PHE A 158 -8.25 -2.24 -17.65
CA PHE A 158 -8.93 -0.97 -17.98
C PHE A 158 -8.07 0.10 -18.69
N PRO A 159 -7.82 -0.05 -20.01
CA PRO A 159 -7.33 1.07 -20.83
C PRO A 159 -8.19 2.34 -20.64
N GLN A 160 -9.51 2.18 -20.51
CA GLN A 160 -10.46 3.27 -20.31
C GLN A 160 -10.36 3.99 -18.94
N HIS A 161 -9.74 3.37 -17.92
CA HIS A 161 -9.61 3.96 -16.59
C HIS A 161 -8.17 4.41 -16.28
N ARG A 162 -7.28 4.39 -17.27
CA ARG A 162 -5.89 4.85 -17.13
C ARG A 162 -5.82 6.28 -16.60
N ALA A 163 -6.55 7.21 -17.21
CA ALA A 163 -6.59 8.60 -16.78
C ALA A 163 -7.12 8.76 -15.34
N THR A 164 -8.12 7.95 -14.96
CA THR A 164 -8.66 7.92 -13.60
C THR A 164 -7.62 7.41 -12.60
N PHE A 165 -6.88 6.37 -12.97
CA PHE A 165 -5.84 5.79 -12.14
C PHE A 165 -4.68 6.78 -11.94
N GLU A 166 -4.18 7.38 -13.01
CA GLU A 166 -3.11 8.40 -12.98
C GLU A 166 -3.53 9.62 -12.14
N ALA A 167 -4.78 10.10 -12.29
CA ALA A 167 -5.33 11.18 -11.48
C ALA A 167 -5.42 10.79 -9.99
N ASN A 168 -5.90 9.58 -9.67
CA ASN A 168 -5.98 9.08 -8.30
C ASN A 168 -4.60 8.92 -7.67
N LEU A 169 -3.62 8.40 -8.42
CA LEU A 169 -2.24 8.27 -7.97
C LEU A 169 -1.63 9.64 -7.67
N LYS A 170 -1.79 10.61 -8.57
CA LYS A 170 -1.30 11.98 -8.38
C LYS A 170 -1.93 12.63 -7.14
N ALA A 171 -3.25 12.48 -6.97
CA ALA A 171 -3.96 12.99 -5.79
C ALA A 171 -3.49 12.30 -4.50
N PHE A 172 -3.35 10.98 -4.52
CA PHE A 172 -2.84 10.21 -3.39
C PHE A 172 -1.42 10.62 -3.01
N MET A 173 -0.51 10.75 -3.98
CA MET A 173 0.86 11.18 -3.71
C MET A 173 0.92 12.60 -3.14
N ALA A 174 0.11 13.54 -3.67
CA ALA A 174 0.02 14.88 -3.13
C ALA A 174 -0.49 14.89 -1.67
N GLN A 175 -1.54 14.11 -1.37
CA GLN A 175 -2.06 13.97 -0.02
C GLN A 175 -1.06 13.30 0.92
N LEU A 176 -0.38 12.24 0.47
CA LEU A 176 0.63 11.51 1.24
C LEU A 176 1.81 12.42 1.57
N ASP A 177 2.33 13.16 0.60
CA ASP A 177 3.42 14.10 0.81
C ASP A 177 2.99 15.23 1.78
N ALA A 178 1.79 15.79 1.62
CA ALA A 178 1.24 16.77 2.55
C ALA A 178 1.13 16.23 3.98
N LYS A 179 0.59 15.02 4.15
CA LYS A 179 0.47 14.34 5.46
C LYS A 179 1.84 14.04 6.06
N ILE A 180 2.81 13.60 5.27
CA ILE A 180 4.19 13.41 5.73
C ILE A 180 4.78 14.73 6.23
N GLN A 181 4.55 15.86 5.55
CA GLN A 181 5.04 17.16 6.01
C GLN A 181 4.34 17.62 7.29
N GLU A 182 3.03 17.45 7.38
CA GLU A 182 2.24 17.73 8.59
C GLU A 182 2.79 16.93 9.79
N TRP A 183 2.99 15.63 9.61
CA TRP A 183 3.56 14.75 10.63
C TRP A 183 5.00 15.13 11.00
N LYS A 184 5.82 15.55 10.03
CA LYS A 184 7.17 16.07 10.30
C LYS A 184 7.14 17.32 11.17
N VAL A 185 6.20 18.23 10.95
CA VAL A 185 6.03 19.43 11.78
C VAL A 185 5.60 19.03 13.20
N MET A 186 4.60 18.16 13.33
CA MET A 186 4.13 17.69 14.63
C MET A 186 5.19 16.93 15.41
N ALA A 187 6.06 16.18 14.73
CA ALA A 187 7.14 15.42 15.34
C ALA A 187 8.42 16.24 15.60
N ARG A 188 8.51 17.52 15.17
CA ARG A 188 9.69 18.37 15.43
C ARG A 188 10.11 18.43 16.90
N PRO A 189 9.20 18.59 17.88
CA PRO A 189 9.55 18.64 19.30
C PRO A 189 10.13 17.32 19.82
N LEU A 190 9.93 16.22 19.09
CA LEU A 190 10.36 14.88 19.48
C LEU A 190 11.75 14.53 18.95
N ARG A 191 12.38 15.40 18.13
CA ARG A 191 13.76 15.19 17.67
C ARG A 191 14.74 15.14 18.83
N GLY A 192 15.62 14.14 18.83
CA GLY A 192 16.60 13.92 19.89
C GLY A 192 16.01 13.41 21.21
N VAL A 193 14.69 13.23 21.31
CA VAL A 193 14.07 12.62 22.48
C VAL A 193 14.43 11.14 22.48
N LYS A 194 14.96 10.66 23.62
CA LYS A 194 15.22 9.24 23.83
C LYS A 194 13.91 8.50 24.03
N PHE A 195 13.68 7.50 23.19
CA PHE A 195 12.44 6.75 23.17
C PHE A 195 12.73 5.26 23.35
N GLY A 196 12.07 4.65 24.34
CA GLY A 196 12.10 3.21 24.60
C GLY A 196 10.81 2.57 24.12
N SER A 197 10.88 1.70 23.12
CA SER A 197 9.73 0.92 22.66
C SER A 197 10.16 -0.42 22.09
N TYR A 198 9.37 -1.44 22.41
CA TYR A 198 9.51 -2.81 21.91
C TYR A 198 8.78 -3.03 20.58
N HIS A 199 8.22 -1.96 20.00
CA HIS A 199 7.33 -2.04 18.85
C HIS A 199 8.00 -1.53 17.58
N GLN A 200 8.19 -2.41 16.59
CA GLN A 200 8.91 -2.09 15.34
C GLN A 200 8.32 -0.89 14.57
N ASP A 201 6.99 -0.73 14.51
CA ASP A 201 6.36 0.45 13.88
C ASP A 201 6.77 1.77 14.55
N PHE A 202 7.06 1.72 15.85
CA PHE A 202 7.48 2.87 16.65
C PHE A 202 8.98 3.14 16.50
N THR A 203 9.79 2.10 16.27
CA THR A 203 11.18 2.24 15.84
C THR A 203 11.26 2.91 14.46
N TYR A 204 10.42 2.49 13.51
CA TYR A 204 10.30 3.12 12.19
C TYR A 204 9.86 4.59 12.31
N PHE A 205 8.89 4.88 13.19
CA PHE A 205 8.46 6.24 13.49
C PHE A 205 9.60 7.08 14.11
N ALA A 206 10.30 6.53 15.10
CA ALA A 206 11.43 7.17 15.78
C ALA A 206 12.56 7.53 14.80
N ASP A 207 13.00 6.57 13.98
CA ASP A 207 14.02 6.79 12.94
C ASP A 207 13.58 7.84 11.92
N ARG A 208 12.34 7.74 11.44
CA ARG A 208 11.80 8.63 10.40
C ARG A 208 11.67 10.08 10.86
N PHE A 209 11.50 10.32 12.16
CA PHE A 209 11.35 11.65 12.74
C PHE A 209 12.57 12.13 13.54
N GLY A 210 13.66 11.35 13.58
CA GLY A 210 14.93 11.74 14.20
C GLY A 210 14.92 11.70 15.72
N MET A 211 14.20 10.73 16.29
CA MET A 211 14.24 10.42 17.72
C MET A 211 15.42 9.47 17.99
N GLU A 212 15.98 9.51 19.20
CA GLU A 212 17.08 8.62 19.57
C GLU A 212 16.53 7.33 20.19
N TYR A 213 16.96 6.17 19.68
CA TYR A 213 16.62 4.90 20.29
C TYR A 213 17.40 4.73 21.60
N GLY A 214 16.71 4.88 22.73
CA GLY A 214 17.23 4.55 24.04
C GLY A 214 16.98 3.07 24.31
N GLY A 215 17.88 2.19 23.88
CA GLY A 215 17.78 0.77 24.19
C GLY A 215 17.81 0.52 25.71
N THR A 216 16.87 -0.32 26.17
CA THR A 216 16.64 -0.87 27.54
C THR A 216 16.87 0.06 28.73
#